data_AF-A0ABD4SEU6-F1
#
_entry.id   AF-A0ABD4SEU6-F1
#
_cell.length_a   1.000
_cell.length_b   1.000
_cell.length_c   1.000
_cell.angle_alpha   90.00
_cell.angle_beta   90.00
_cell.angle_gamma   90.00
#
_symmetry.space_group_name_H-M   'P 1'
#
loop_
_entity.id
_entity.type
_entity.pdbx_description
1 polymer ?
#
loop_
_entity_poly.entity_id
_entity_poly.type
_entity_poly.pdbx_seq_one_letter_code
_entity_poly.pdbx_strand_id
1 'polypeptide(L)'
;MSVNQVTDSKSGVGVNIIFFLLEIAAVLLTANGYIFFDRWRNKIQKGGEEPNAWCGLTGRHIARLLIYGAIEALIIGTVAVAIAVAMVGAVIGLAIPQVLVAVIIIILLILLVWIELRLTYVVYVIDDDVRTGQKRSVWAEIGAGWKLTKGRVWKLLCLKLSFLGWYILTAFTLGILGIWLIPYYNLAIAETYEQSKEDKY
;
A
#
# COMPACT_ATOMS: atom_id res chain seq x y z
N MET A 1 25.97 20.20 26.67
CA MET A 1 25.35 19.91 25.36
C MET A 1 25.42 21.21 24.55
N SER A 2 26.18 21.25 23.45
CA SER A 2 26.38 22.48 22.67
C SER A 2 25.13 22.83 21.86
N VAL A 3 24.90 24.12 21.58
CA VAL A 3 23.75 24.63 20.80
C VAL A 3 23.58 23.88 19.47
N ASN A 4 24.70 23.50 18.84
CA ASN A 4 24.72 22.75 17.58
C ASN A 4 24.07 21.35 17.70
N GLN A 5 24.17 20.67 18.84
CA GLN A 5 23.53 19.35 19.03
C GLN A 5 22.01 19.45 19.23
N VAL A 6 21.52 20.58 19.75
CA VAL A 6 20.08 20.84 19.90
C VAL A 6 19.46 21.24 18.56
N THR A 7 20.20 21.94 17.70
CA THR A 7 19.73 22.26 16.35
C THR A 7 19.70 21.03 15.43
N ASP A 8 20.71 20.16 15.53
CA ASP A 8 20.76 18.91 14.74
C ASP A 8 19.65 17.94 15.12
N SER A 9 19.35 17.75 16.41
CA SER A 9 18.27 16.84 16.83
C SER A 9 16.88 17.32 16.38
N LYS A 10 16.62 18.63 16.39
CA LYS A 10 15.38 19.22 15.89
C LYS A 10 15.24 19.06 14.37
N SER A 11 16.35 19.15 13.63
CA SER A 11 16.34 18.95 12.17
C SER A 11 16.00 17.50 11.79
N GLY A 12 16.53 16.51 12.52
CA GLY A 12 16.25 15.09 12.29
C GLY A 12 14.79 14.71 12.54
N VAL A 13 14.17 15.28 13.59
CA VAL A 13 12.74 15.05 13.88
C VAL A 13 11.84 15.62 12.76
N GLY A 14 12.16 16.82 12.26
CA GLY A 14 11.40 17.44 11.17
C GLY A 14 11.43 16.62 9.87
N VAL A 15 12.60 16.09 9.51
CA VAL A 15 12.76 15.23 8.33
C VAL A 15 11.94 13.94 8.43
N ASN A 16 11.92 13.29 9.60
CA ASN A 16 11.14 12.06 9.81
C ASN A 16 9.63 12.29 9.69
N ILE A 17 9.13 13.43 10.19
CA ILE A 17 7.71 13.79 10.04
C ILE A 17 7.35 14.00 8.57
N ILE A 18 8.22 14.66 7.80
CA ILE A 18 7.99 14.87 6.36
C ILE A 18 7.91 13.53 5.62
N PHE A 19 8.83 12.60 5.85
CA PHE A 19 8.79 11.28 5.22
C PHE A 19 7.51 10.53 5.56
N PHE A 20 7.10 10.53 6.82
CA PHE A 20 5.84 9.89 7.25
C PHE A 20 4.61 10.49 6.56
N LEU A 21 4.56 11.82 6.42
CA LEU A 21 3.46 12.49 5.71
C LEU A 21 3.47 12.17 4.21
N LEU A 22 4.66 12.06 3.60
CA LEU A 22 4.79 11.65 2.20
C LEU A 22 4.34 10.20 1.98
N GLU A 23 4.63 9.29 2.90
CA GLU A 23 4.14 7.91 2.85
C GLU A 23 2.61 7.86 2.89
N ILE A 24 1.99 8.59 3.83
CA ILE A 24 0.52 8.68 3.89
C ILE A 24 -0.03 9.25 2.58
N ALA A 25 0.57 10.31 2.04
CA ALA A 25 0.12 10.90 0.77
C ALA A 25 0.23 9.89 -0.39
N ALA A 26 1.32 9.11 -0.44
CA ALA A 26 1.51 8.08 -1.46
C ALA A 26 0.47 6.96 -1.35
N VAL A 27 0.15 6.51 -0.12
CA VAL A 27 -0.89 5.50 0.12
C VAL A 27 -2.26 6.04 -0.30
N LEU A 28 -2.59 7.29 0.03
CA LEU A 28 -3.84 7.93 -0.37
C LEU A 28 -3.98 8.03 -1.90
N LEU A 29 -2.92 8.43 -2.59
CA LEU A 29 -2.92 8.49 -4.07
C LEU A 29 -3.10 7.11 -4.68
N THR A 30 -2.43 6.10 -4.13
CA THR A 30 -2.56 4.70 -4.57
C THR A 30 -3.97 4.19 -4.35
N ALA A 31 -4.54 4.43 -3.17
CA ALA A 31 -5.91 4.05 -2.85
C ALA A 31 -6.93 4.75 -3.77
N ASN A 32 -6.73 6.04 -4.06
CA ASN A 32 -7.56 6.77 -5.01
C ASN A 32 -7.48 6.16 -6.42
N GLY A 33 -6.29 5.75 -6.86
CA GLY A 33 -6.11 5.03 -8.13
C GLY A 33 -6.93 3.74 -8.18
N TYR A 34 -6.81 2.89 -7.15
CA TYR A 34 -7.59 1.65 -7.06
C TYR A 34 -9.10 1.89 -7.14
N ILE A 35 -9.61 2.86 -6.37
CA ILE A 35 -11.04 3.21 -6.36
C ILE A 35 -11.49 3.74 -7.72
N PHE A 36 -10.73 4.67 -8.29
CA PHE A 36 -11.07 5.29 -9.58
C PHE A 36 -11.17 4.25 -10.69
N PHE A 37 -10.15 3.40 -10.84
CA PHE A 37 -10.11 2.42 -11.92
C PHE A 37 -11.13 1.29 -11.73
N ASP A 38 -11.44 0.90 -10.49
CA ASP A 38 -12.53 -0.04 -10.27
C ASP A 38 -13.89 0.54 -10.67
N ARG A 39 -14.19 1.78 -10.27
CA ARG A 39 -15.44 2.45 -10.66
C ARG A 39 -15.51 2.67 -12.16
N TRP A 40 -14.42 3.05 -12.79
CA TRP A 40 -14.35 3.28 -14.24
C TRP A 40 -14.57 1.97 -15.01
N ARG A 41 -13.96 0.87 -14.57
CA ARG A 41 -14.21 -0.48 -15.10
C ARG A 41 -15.66 -0.91 -14.91
N ASN A 42 -16.20 -0.75 -13.70
CA ASN A 42 -17.60 -1.07 -13.38
C ASN A 42 -18.57 -0.25 -14.26
N LYS A 43 -18.29 1.02 -14.54
CA LYS A 43 -19.07 1.85 -15.47
C LYS A 43 -19.05 1.27 -16.90
N ILE A 44 -17.90 0.81 -17.38
CA ILE A 44 -17.79 0.20 -18.72
C ILE A 44 -18.55 -1.12 -18.80
N GLN A 45 -18.46 -1.98 -17.78
CA GLN A 45 -19.06 -3.32 -17.79
C GLN A 45 -20.55 -3.33 -17.46
N LYS A 46 -20.97 -2.57 -16.45
CA LYS A 46 -22.32 -2.62 -15.85
C LYS A 46 -23.15 -1.36 -16.16
N GLY A 47 -22.58 -0.36 -16.83
CA GLY A 47 -23.18 0.96 -17.02
C GLY A 47 -23.08 1.83 -15.77
N GLY A 48 -23.42 3.12 -15.89
CA GLY A 48 -23.44 4.09 -14.79
C GLY A 48 -22.74 5.41 -15.08
N GLU A 49 -22.56 6.21 -14.04
CA GLU A 49 -21.92 7.53 -14.12
C GLU A 49 -20.39 7.43 -14.15
N GLU A 50 -19.75 8.39 -14.81
CA GLU A 50 -18.30 8.49 -14.82
C GLU A 50 -17.75 8.85 -13.45
N PRO A 51 -16.76 8.08 -12.93
CA PRO A 51 -16.16 8.42 -11.65
C PRO A 51 -15.34 9.70 -11.77
N ASN A 52 -15.43 10.56 -10.75
CA ASN A 52 -14.50 11.66 -10.58
C ASN A 52 -13.08 11.11 -10.31
N ALA A 53 -12.05 11.73 -10.91
CA ALA A 53 -10.63 11.36 -10.73
C ALA A 53 -10.19 11.31 -9.26
N TRP A 54 -10.83 12.09 -8.39
CA TRP A 54 -10.54 12.21 -6.96
C TRP A 54 -11.61 11.53 -6.08
N CYS A 55 -12.37 10.58 -6.63
CA CYS A 55 -13.49 9.94 -5.92
C CYS A 55 -13.09 9.30 -4.58
N GLY A 56 -11.88 8.76 -4.47
CA GLY A 56 -11.33 8.22 -3.23
C GLY A 56 -10.91 9.28 -2.21
N LEU A 57 -10.62 10.52 -2.64
CA LEU A 57 -10.21 11.62 -1.76
C LEU A 57 -11.38 12.55 -1.39
N THR A 58 -12.59 12.00 -1.32
CA THR A 58 -13.80 12.75 -0.92
C THR A 58 -14.08 12.59 0.57
N GLY A 59 -14.83 13.52 1.18
CA GLY A 59 -15.04 13.58 2.64
C GLY A 59 -15.52 12.27 3.29
N ARG A 60 -16.32 11.45 2.59
CA ARG A 60 -16.80 10.16 3.10
C ARG A 60 -15.73 9.06 3.13
N HIS A 61 -14.75 9.10 2.21
CA HIS A 61 -13.69 8.11 2.08
C HIS A 61 -12.44 8.52 2.85
N ILE A 62 -12.09 9.82 2.80
CA ILE A 62 -10.80 10.35 3.27
C ILE A 62 -10.51 10.01 4.73
N ALA A 63 -11.52 10.04 5.61
CA ALA A 63 -11.33 9.68 7.02
C ALA A 63 -10.93 8.21 7.20
N ARG A 64 -11.56 7.29 6.46
CA ARG A 64 -11.23 5.85 6.51
C ARG A 64 -9.89 5.56 5.85
N LEU A 65 -9.64 6.18 4.71
CA LEU A 65 -8.37 6.05 3.98
C LEU A 65 -7.19 6.66 4.73
N LEU A 66 -7.38 7.71 5.53
CA LEU A 66 -6.33 8.26 6.40
C LEU A 66 -5.96 7.28 7.51
N ILE A 67 -6.94 6.63 8.13
CA ILE A 67 -6.68 5.59 9.14
C ILE A 67 -5.95 4.40 8.51
N TYR A 68 -6.43 3.93 7.37
CA TYR A 68 -5.77 2.88 6.60
C TYR A 68 -4.33 3.27 6.20
N GLY A 69 -4.15 4.49 5.67
CA GLY A 69 -2.85 5.00 5.27
C GLY A 69 -1.88 5.17 6.42
N ALA A 70 -2.36 5.57 7.60
CA ALA A 70 -1.53 5.59 8.81
C ALA A 70 -1.09 4.19 9.23
N ILE A 71 -1.95 3.17 9.10
CA ILE A 71 -1.59 1.78 9.38
C ILE A 71 -0.51 1.30 8.41
N GLU A 72 -0.69 1.53 7.10
CA GLU A 72 0.31 1.16 6.08
C GLU A 72 1.64 1.86 6.31
N ALA A 73 1.64 3.17 6.54
CA ALA A 73 2.85 3.94 6.81
C ALA A 73 3.58 3.43 8.07
N LEU A 74 2.86 3.05 9.13
CA LEU A 74 3.47 2.46 10.31
C LEU A 74 4.10 1.09 10.03
N ILE A 75 3.44 0.24 9.24
CA ILE A 75 3.96 -1.08 8.86
C ILE A 75 5.24 -0.93 8.03
N ILE A 76 5.19 -0.11 6.97
CA ILE A 76 6.31 0.15 6.06
C ILE A 76 7.47 0.81 6.82
N GLY A 77 7.17 1.86 7.60
CA GLY A 77 8.16 2.58 8.39
C GLY A 77 8.87 1.69 9.40
N THR A 78 8.16 0.76 10.05
CA THR A 78 8.78 -0.20 10.98
C THR A 78 9.78 -1.12 10.28
N VAL A 79 9.44 -1.64 9.10
CA VAL A 79 10.35 -2.49 8.32
C VAL A 79 11.53 -1.68 7.79
N ALA A 80 11.31 -0.46 7.31
CA ALA A 80 12.36 0.45 6.86
C ALA A 80 13.37 0.75 7.97
N VAL A 81 12.91 1.04 9.20
CA VAL A 81 13.77 1.24 10.37
C VAL A 81 14.56 -0.03 10.71
N ALA A 82 13.94 -1.21 10.67
CA ALA A 82 14.64 -2.47 10.93
C ALA A 82 15.79 -2.71 9.92
N ILE A 83 15.55 -2.43 8.64
CA ILE A 83 16.57 -2.51 7.58
C ILE A 83 17.69 -1.48 7.83
N ALA A 84 17.34 -0.23 8.14
CA ALA A 84 18.33 0.82 8.41
C ALA A 84 19.24 0.46 9.60
N VAL A 85 18.66 -0.06 10.69
CA VAL A 85 19.42 -0.52 11.86
C VAL A 85 20.34 -1.68 11.50
N ALA A 86 19.86 -2.64 10.71
CA ALA A 86 20.69 -3.75 10.22
C ALA A 86 21.89 -3.25 9.39
N MET A 87 21.67 -2.29 8.48
CA MET A 87 22.74 -1.70 7.67
C MET A 87 23.77 -0.97 8.52
N VAL A 88 23.33 -0.14 9.48
CA VAL A 88 24.25 0.58 10.38
C VAL A 88 25.07 -0.40 11.21
N GLY A 89 24.44 -1.44 11.76
CA GLY A 89 25.11 -2.48 12.53
C GLY A 89 26.18 -3.23 11.74
N ALA A 90 25.94 -3.49 10.44
CA ALA A 90 26.90 -4.10 9.54
C ALA A 90 28.12 -3.19 9.28
N VAL A 91 27.90 -1.87 9.13
CA VAL A 91 28.97 -0.90 8.85
C VAL A 91 29.88 -0.68 10.06
N ILE A 92 29.31 -0.57 11.27
CA ILE A 92 30.09 -0.29 12.49
C ILE A 92 30.66 -1.53 13.16
N GLY A 93 30.47 -2.72 12.57
CA GLY A 93 31.08 -3.97 13.05
C GLY A 93 30.57 -4.43 14.42
N LEU A 94 29.28 -4.25 14.73
CA LEU A 94 28.71 -4.78 15.97
C LEU A 94 28.93 -6.30 16.04
N ALA A 95 29.20 -6.84 17.23
CA ALA A 95 29.34 -8.28 17.49
C ALA A 95 28.00 -9.06 17.36
N ILE A 96 27.08 -8.57 16.53
CA ILE A 96 25.82 -9.20 16.18
C ILE A 96 26.09 -10.15 15.01
N PRO A 97 25.67 -11.42 15.08
CA PRO A 97 25.78 -12.34 13.95
C PRO A 97 25.00 -11.80 12.74
N GLN A 98 25.69 -11.25 11.74
CA GLN A 98 25.06 -10.61 10.57
C GLN A 98 24.16 -11.56 9.77
N VAL A 99 24.49 -12.86 9.77
CA VAL A 99 23.66 -13.92 9.19
C VAL A 99 22.30 -13.99 9.86
N LEU A 100 22.24 -13.89 11.19
CA LEU A 100 20.97 -13.92 11.94
C LEU A 100 20.12 -12.69 11.62
N VAL A 101 20.73 -11.51 11.53
CA VAL A 101 20.05 -10.27 11.16
C VAL A 101 19.46 -10.39 9.75
N ALA A 102 20.24 -10.89 8.79
CA ALA A 102 19.76 -11.09 7.42
C ALA A 102 18.55 -12.05 7.36
N VAL A 103 18.59 -13.16 8.12
CA VAL A 103 17.47 -14.10 8.21
C VAL A 103 16.22 -13.43 8.80
N ILE A 104 16.36 -12.63 9.86
CA ILE A 104 15.24 -11.88 10.45
C ILE A 104 14.65 -10.90 9.43
N ILE A 105 15.48 -10.15 8.70
CA ILE A 105 15.02 -9.22 7.67
C ILE A 105 14.26 -9.97 6.56
N ILE A 106 14.77 -11.11 6.09
CA ILE A 106 14.08 -11.92 5.08
C ILE A 106 12.69 -12.37 5.59
N ILE A 107 12.60 -12.83 6.84
CA ILE A 107 11.32 -13.22 7.45
C ILE A 107 10.36 -12.02 7.52
N LEU A 108 10.85 -10.85 7.94
CA LEU A 108 10.06 -9.62 8.00
C LEU A 108 9.56 -9.19 6.61
N LEU A 109 10.38 -9.30 5.58
CA LEU A 109 10.00 -8.99 4.19
C LEU A 109 8.94 -9.95 3.66
N ILE A 110 9.08 -11.26 3.92
CA ILE A 110 8.07 -12.26 3.55
C ILE A 110 6.75 -11.95 4.25
N LEU A 111 6.79 -11.62 5.54
CA LEU A 111 5.60 -11.25 6.31
C LEU A 111 4.96 -9.97 5.76
N LEU A 112 5.77 -8.95 5.44
CA LEU A 112 5.32 -7.69 4.86
C LEU A 112 4.58 -7.94 3.55
N VAL A 113 5.19 -8.66 2.61
CA VAL A 113 4.56 -9.02 1.33
C VAL A 113 3.24 -9.75 1.55
N TRP A 114 3.20 -10.69 2.50
CA TRP A 114 1.97 -11.42 2.81
C TRP A 114 0.85 -10.51 3.36
N ILE A 115 1.19 -9.53 4.20
CA ILE A 115 0.24 -8.54 4.74
C ILE A 115 -0.26 -7.62 3.62
N GLU A 116 0.65 -7.06 2.82
CA GLU A 116 0.37 -6.14 1.70
C GLU A 116 -0.59 -6.73 0.65
N LEU A 117 -0.41 -8.01 0.33
CA LEU A 117 -1.32 -8.72 -0.56
C LEU A 117 -2.75 -8.76 -0.03
N ARG A 118 -2.93 -8.84 1.30
CA ARG A 118 -4.25 -8.86 1.93
C ARG A 118 -4.84 -7.46 2.08
N LEU A 119 -3.99 -6.47 2.36
CA LEU A 119 -4.41 -5.07 2.50
C LEU A 119 -4.85 -4.45 1.16
N THR A 120 -4.36 -4.98 0.04
CA THR A 120 -4.78 -4.56 -1.31
C THR A 120 -6.30 -4.53 -1.49
N TYR A 121 -7.04 -5.49 -0.91
CA TYR A 121 -8.51 -5.55 -1.06
C TYR A 121 -9.27 -4.62 -0.10
N VAL A 122 -8.61 -4.13 0.94
CA VAL A 122 -9.24 -3.29 1.97
C VAL A 122 -9.71 -1.96 1.37
N VAL A 123 -8.93 -1.39 0.46
CA VAL A 123 -9.31 -0.16 -0.25
C VAL A 123 -10.64 -0.32 -1.01
N TYR A 124 -10.83 -1.43 -1.70
CA TYR A 124 -12.06 -1.70 -2.43
C TYR A 124 -13.24 -1.98 -1.49
N VAL A 125 -13.00 -2.67 -0.37
CA VAL A 125 -14.03 -2.87 0.68
C VAL A 125 -14.45 -1.53 1.29
N ILE A 126 -13.51 -0.62 1.56
CA ILE A 126 -13.81 0.73 2.02
C ILE A 126 -14.71 1.45 0.99
N ASP A 127 -14.40 1.34 -0.30
CA ASP A 127 -15.22 1.94 -1.36
C ASP A 127 -16.64 1.39 -1.38
N ASP A 128 -16.78 0.06 -1.35
CA ASP A 128 -18.06 -0.64 -1.35
C ASP A 128 -18.89 -0.27 -0.11
N ASP A 129 -18.29 -0.23 1.08
CA ASP A 129 -18.97 0.16 2.31
C ASP A 129 -19.40 1.63 2.28
N VAL A 130 -18.57 2.53 1.74
CA VAL A 130 -18.95 3.95 1.59
C VAL A 130 -20.07 4.13 0.56
N ARG A 131 -20.03 3.40 -0.55
CA ARG A 131 -21.08 3.44 -1.60
C ARG A 131 -22.41 2.88 -1.13
N THR A 132 -22.38 1.79 -0.36
CA THR A 132 -23.59 1.15 0.19
C THR A 132 -24.10 1.83 1.46
N GLY A 133 -23.41 2.86 1.96
CA GLY A 133 -23.76 3.56 3.19
C GLY A 133 -23.52 2.73 4.46
N GLN A 134 -22.76 1.65 4.38
CA GLN A 134 -22.42 0.81 5.51
C GLN A 134 -21.45 1.55 6.45
N LYS A 135 -21.86 1.63 7.72
CA LYS A 135 -21.07 2.23 8.80
C LYS A 135 -20.31 1.14 9.55
N ARG A 136 -19.27 0.59 8.91
CA ARG A 136 -18.32 -0.32 9.55
C ARG A 136 -17.10 0.45 10.07
N SER A 137 -16.41 -0.15 11.04
CA SER A 137 -15.10 0.32 11.48
C SER A 137 -14.02 -0.14 10.49
N VAL A 138 -12.90 0.59 10.43
CA VAL A 138 -11.76 0.24 9.56
C VAL A 138 -11.23 -1.17 9.85
N TRP A 139 -11.28 -1.61 11.10
CA TRP A 139 -10.92 -2.98 11.48
C TRP A 139 -11.82 -4.06 10.85
N ALA A 140 -13.12 -3.78 10.74
CA ALA A 140 -14.06 -4.69 10.09
C ALA A 140 -13.85 -4.73 8.56
N GLU A 141 -13.50 -3.58 7.95
CA GLU A 141 -13.13 -3.50 6.54
C GLU A 141 -11.84 -4.28 6.25
N ILE A 142 -10.83 -4.17 7.12
CA ILE A 142 -9.60 -4.98 7.07
C ILE A 142 -9.94 -6.47 7.15
N GLY A 143 -10.76 -6.88 8.12
CA GLY A 143 -11.18 -8.27 8.27
C GLY A 143 -11.94 -8.80 7.04
N ALA A 144 -12.80 -7.98 6.43
CA ALA A 144 -13.51 -8.32 5.20
C ALA A 144 -12.55 -8.48 4.01
N GLY A 145 -11.59 -7.57 3.84
CA GLY A 145 -10.54 -7.68 2.81
C GLY A 145 -9.69 -8.93 2.98
N TRP A 146 -9.33 -9.28 4.22
CA TRP A 146 -8.58 -10.50 4.53
C TRP A 146 -9.37 -11.78 4.23
N LYS A 147 -10.69 -11.75 4.44
CA LYS A 147 -11.57 -12.87 4.09
C LYS A 147 -11.67 -13.03 2.57
N LEU A 148 -11.74 -11.93 1.81
CA LEU A 148 -11.83 -11.94 0.35
C LEU A 148 -10.51 -12.39 -0.34
N THR A 149 -9.37 -12.17 0.29
CA THR A 149 -8.06 -12.63 -0.21
C THR A 149 -7.73 -14.07 0.17
N LYS A 150 -8.47 -14.68 1.10
CA LYS A 150 -8.24 -16.07 1.54
C LYS A 150 -8.40 -17.03 0.36
N GLY A 151 -7.42 -17.93 0.18
CA GLY A 151 -7.38 -18.88 -0.95
C GLY A 151 -6.85 -18.29 -2.27
N ARG A 152 -6.60 -16.97 -2.33
CA ARG A 152 -6.18 -16.28 -3.57
C ARG A 152 -4.90 -15.47 -3.45
N VAL A 153 -4.29 -15.44 -2.27
CA VAL A 153 -3.02 -14.74 -2.02
C VAL A 153 -1.96 -15.11 -3.06
N TRP A 154 -1.87 -16.40 -3.43
CA TRP A 154 -0.93 -16.86 -4.46
C TRP A 154 -1.23 -16.28 -5.85
N LYS A 155 -2.51 -16.26 -6.27
CA LYS A 155 -2.94 -15.67 -7.55
C LYS A 155 -2.61 -14.17 -7.59
N LEU A 156 -2.87 -13.46 -6.48
CA LEU A 156 -2.51 -12.05 -6.34
C LEU A 156 -0.99 -11.82 -6.38
N LEU A 157 -0.21 -12.68 -5.72
CA LEU A 157 1.25 -12.60 -5.75
C LEU A 157 1.78 -12.79 -7.17
N CYS A 158 1.33 -13.84 -7.88
CA CYS A 158 1.73 -14.09 -9.26
C CYS A 158 1.36 -12.93 -10.19
N LEU A 159 0.18 -12.33 -9.99
CA LEU A 159 -0.23 -11.15 -10.74
C LEU A 159 0.69 -9.95 -10.45
N LYS A 160 0.94 -9.62 -9.19
CA LYS A 160 1.86 -8.51 -8.86
C LYS A 160 3.28 -8.77 -9.36
N LEU A 161 3.75 -10.02 -9.32
CA LEU A 161 5.07 -10.41 -9.84
C LEU A 161 5.15 -10.33 -11.37
N SER A 162 4.08 -10.62 -12.11
CA SER A 162 4.09 -10.44 -13.58
C SER A 162 4.27 -8.97 -13.98
N PHE A 163 3.88 -8.04 -13.10
CA PHE A 163 4.11 -6.60 -13.26
C PHE A 163 5.50 -6.14 -12.82
N LEU A 164 6.27 -6.93 -12.07
CA LEU A 164 7.58 -6.53 -11.54
C LEU A 164 8.56 -6.13 -12.66
N GLY A 165 8.59 -6.90 -13.75
CA GLY A 165 9.43 -6.59 -14.92
C GLY A 165 9.07 -5.25 -15.56
N TRP A 166 7.77 -4.91 -15.61
CA TRP A 166 7.29 -3.64 -16.16
C TRP A 166 7.64 -2.45 -15.27
N TYR A 167 7.64 -2.63 -13.95
CA TYR A 167 8.10 -1.59 -13.02
C TYR A 167 9.60 -1.32 -13.18
N ILE A 168 10.41 -2.37 -13.36
CA ILE A 168 11.84 -2.22 -13.66
C ILE A 168 12.04 -1.44 -14.96
N LEU A 169 11.31 -1.79 -16.03
CA LEU A 169 11.37 -1.06 -17.29
C LEU A 169 10.91 0.40 -17.14
N THR A 170 9.91 0.65 -16.29
CA THR A 170 9.43 2.00 -16.02
C THR A 170 10.53 2.89 -15.44
N ALA A 171 11.36 2.36 -14.55
CA ALA A 171 12.52 3.08 -14.01
C ALA A 171 13.53 3.48 -15.11
N PHE A 172 13.80 2.59 -16.07
CA PHE A 172 14.67 2.89 -17.22
C PHE A 172 14.10 3.97 -18.15
N THR A 173 12.78 4.12 -18.20
CA THR A 173 12.10 5.20 -18.97
C THR A 173 11.89 6.49 -18.18
N LEU A 174 12.51 6.63 -17.00
CA LEU A 174 12.30 7.76 -16.08
C LEU A 174 10.82 7.98 -15.73
N GLY A 175 10.04 6.90 -15.65
CA GLY A 175 8.62 6.95 -15.30
C GLY A 175 7.65 7.13 -16.46
N ILE A 176 8.12 7.37 -17.70
CA ILE A 176 7.23 7.61 -18.86
C ILE A 176 6.31 6.40 -19.11
N LEU A 177 6.84 5.18 -19.07
CA LEU A 177 6.04 3.95 -19.23
C LEU A 177 4.93 3.83 -18.16
N GLY A 178 5.14 4.43 -16.99
CA GLY A 178 4.19 4.45 -15.87
C GLY A 178 2.82 5.02 -16.24
N ILE A 179 2.77 5.94 -17.22
CA ILE A 179 1.52 6.58 -17.67
C ILE A 179 0.51 5.54 -18.18
N TRP A 180 0.98 4.52 -18.91
CA TRP A 180 0.13 3.43 -19.41
C TRP A 180 0.08 2.25 -18.44
N LEU A 181 1.18 1.99 -17.74
CA LEU A 181 1.30 0.85 -16.85
C LEU A 181 0.38 0.97 -15.62
N ILE A 182 0.28 2.15 -15.00
CA ILE A 182 -0.50 2.36 -13.78
C ILE A 182 -2.00 2.07 -14.02
N PRO A 183 -2.67 2.63 -15.05
CA PRO A 183 -4.04 2.27 -15.38
C PRO A 183 -4.21 0.77 -15.60
N TYR A 184 -3.33 0.15 -16.38
CA TYR A 184 -3.41 -1.27 -16.71
C TYR A 184 -3.26 -2.17 -15.48
N TYR A 185 -2.30 -1.86 -14.60
CA TYR A 185 -2.11 -2.53 -13.31
C TYR A 185 -3.36 -2.42 -12.43
N ASN A 186 -3.89 -1.21 -12.25
CA ASN A 186 -5.05 -0.98 -11.39
C ASN A 186 -6.30 -1.74 -11.89
N LEU A 187 -6.51 -1.78 -13.21
CA LEU A 187 -7.60 -2.56 -13.81
C LEU A 187 -7.45 -4.05 -13.57
N ALA A 188 -6.23 -4.59 -13.71
CA ALA A 188 -5.95 -6.00 -13.44
C ALA A 188 -6.21 -6.37 -11.97
N ILE A 189 -5.82 -5.50 -11.03
CA ILE A 189 -6.10 -5.72 -9.61
C ILE A 189 -7.60 -5.60 -9.30
N ALA A 190 -8.30 -4.59 -9.85
CA ALA A 190 -9.75 -4.43 -9.66
C ALA A 190 -10.52 -5.66 -10.16
N GLU A 191 -10.09 -6.24 -11.28
CA GLU A 191 -10.70 -7.48 -11.80
C GLU A 191 -10.50 -8.66 -10.85
N THR A 192 -9.32 -8.82 -10.24
CA THR A 192 -9.14 -9.88 -9.22
C THR A 192 -10.03 -9.70 -8.01
N TYR A 193 -10.32 -8.45 -7.63
CA TYR A 193 -11.21 -8.12 -6.53
C TYR A 193 -12.66 -8.49 -6.86
N GLU A 194 -13.19 -8.12 -8.03
CA GLU A 194 -14.55 -8.50 -8.43
C GLU A 194 -14.71 -10.01 -8.51
N GLN A 195 -13.77 -10.72 -9.15
CA GLN A 195 -13.80 -12.19 -9.18
C GLN A 195 -13.82 -12.77 -7.77
N SER A 196 -13.20 -12.11 -6.78
CA SER A 196 -13.21 -12.56 -5.39
C SER A 196 -14.51 -12.31 -4.67
N LYS A 197 -15.29 -11.31 -5.12
CA LYS A 197 -16.66 -11.12 -4.66
C LYS A 197 -17.58 -12.17 -5.27
N GLU A 198 -17.44 -12.44 -6.56
CA GLU A 198 -18.29 -13.39 -7.29
C GLU A 198 -18.23 -14.80 -6.70
N ASP A 199 -17.05 -15.43 -6.56
CA ASP A 199 -16.98 -16.80 -6.01
C ASP A 199 -17.41 -16.93 -4.53
N LYS A 200 -17.62 -15.81 -3.83
CA LYS A 200 -18.10 -15.81 -2.44
C LYS A 200 -19.63 -15.86 -2.36
N TYR A 201 -20.32 -15.66 -3.48
CA TYR A 201 -21.78 -15.69 -3.64
C TYR A 201 -22.19 -16.69 -4.72
#